data_AF-A0A2B4R417-F1
#
_entry.id   AF-A0A2B4R417-F1
#
_cell.length_a   1.000
_cell.length_b   1.000
_cell.length_c   1.000
_cell.angle_alpha   90.00
_cell.angle_beta   90.00
_cell.angle_gamma   90.00
#
_symmetry.space_group_name_H-M   'P 1'
#
loop_
_entity.id
_entity.type
_entity.pdbx_description
1 polymer ?
#
loop_
_entity_poly.entity_id
_entity_poly.type
_entity_poly.pdbx_seq_one_letter_code
_entity_poly.pdbx_strand_id
1 'polypeptide(L)'
;MHRSSQAKQRRMSEPAHLYAPVSKTAPDRIKLTLRGQRLKCADLERQLNEMKSEIAKSSIEVDHNLSNDVTTILSEAQEVTPFMKLFWRQQKKMLQSSPSGVKYHRMVIRYALSLAAKSPSCYEEIRQSKILVLPNQRTLRDYRNYIRPTRGFQKNEMKVQSNLVFDKHTGELIGYVDLGKPDINYATPEKQDDIATHALVFLVRGVCTELKFALAYFATTGVTSAQLMSLFWEGVCILETSCNLWVVAATSDGASPNRKFYRLLKELDGASGKDALEDVQGMG
;
A
#
# COMPACT_ATOMS: atom_id res chain seq x y z
N MET A 1 59.14 -23.56 -16.26
CA MET A 1 58.03 -24.52 -16.53
C MET A 1 57.43 -25.15 -15.27
N HIS A 2 58.23 -25.63 -14.30
CA HIS A 2 57.76 -26.46 -13.17
C HIS A 2 56.60 -25.88 -12.30
N ARG A 3 56.55 -24.56 -12.06
CA ARG A 3 55.45 -23.92 -11.30
C ARG A 3 54.07 -24.04 -11.97
N SER A 4 54.01 -24.16 -13.30
CA SER A 4 52.74 -24.22 -14.06
C SER A 4 52.05 -25.59 -13.93
N SER A 5 52.81 -26.69 -13.96
CA SER A 5 52.24 -28.04 -13.76
C SER A 5 51.71 -28.22 -12.33
N GLN A 6 52.45 -27.73 -11.32
CA GLN A 6 51.99 -27.74 -9.92
C GLN A 6 50.69 -26.94 -9.73
N ALA A 7 50.57 -25.76 -10.33
CA ALA A 7 49.32 -24.98 -10.29
C ALA A 7 48.15 -25.72 -10.96
N LYS A 8 48.39 -26.39 -12.09
CA LYS A 8 47.38 -27.20 -12.79
C LYS A 8 46.95 -28.43 -11.96
N GLN A 9 47.87 -29.09 -11.25
CA GLN A 9 47.55 -30.18 -10.33
C GLN A 9 46.76 -29.70 -9.11
N ARG A 10 47.15 -28.59 -8.47
CA ARG A 10 46.39 -28.02 -7.32
C ARG A 10 44.95 -27.68 -7.70
N ARG A 11 44.75 -27.09 -8.89
CA ARG A 11 43.42 -26.76 -9.42
C ARG A 11 42.56 -28.00 -9.72
N MET A 12 43.14 -29.19 -9.87
CA MET A 12 42.42 -30.46 -10.04
C MET A 12 41.95 -31.09 -8.72
N SER A 13 42.66 -30.82 -7.61
CA SER A 13 42.25 -31.23 -6.26
C SER A 13 41.16 -30.33 -5.65
N GLU A 14 40.92 -29.15 -6.21
CA GLU A 14 39.91 -28.20 -5.72
C GLU A 14 38.50 -28.47 -6.32
N PRO A 15 37.41 -28.31 -5.54
CA PRO A 15 36.05 -28.34 -6.05
C PRO A 15 35.85 -27.38 -7.24
N ALA A 16 34.92 -27.72 -8.13
CA ALA A 16 34.43 -26.79 -9.15
C ALA A 16 33.51 -25.74 -8.51
N HIS A 17 33.43 -24.57 -9.14
CA HIS A 17 32.44 -23.55 -8.78
C HIS A 17 31.03 -24.03 -9.16
N LEU A 18 30.01 -23.68 -8.36
CA LEU A 18 28.65 -24.23 -8.50
C LEU A 18 28.03 -24.03 -9.89
N TYR A 19 28.33 -22.88 -10.51
CA TYR A 19 27.84 -22.49 -11.84
C TYR A 19 28.89 -22.69 -12.95
N ALA A 20 29.91 -23.53 -12.74
CA ALA A 20 30.91 -23.82 -13.77
C ALA A 20 30.33 -24.66 -14.91
N PRO A 21 30.57 -24.31 -16.19
CA PRO A 21 30.04 -25.08 -17.32
C PRO A 21 30.61 -26.51 -17.33
N VAL A 22 29.71 -27.49 -17.29
CA VAL A 22 30.01 -28.94 -17.19
C VAL A 22 30.95 -29.39 -18.32
N SER A 23 30.70 -28.95 -19.56
CA SER A 23 31.49 -29.28 -20.75
C SER A 23 32.95 -28.79 -20.72
N LYS A 24 33.27 -27.80 -19.86
CA LYS A 24 34.62 -27.23 -19.73
C LYS A 24 35.29 -27.57 -18.39
N THR A 25 34.64 -28.37 -17.54
CA THR A 25 35.09 -28.69 -16.19
C THR A 25 35.56 -30.14 -16.11
N ALA A 26 36.73 -30.38 -15.51
CA ALA A 26 37.28 -31.72 -15.39
C ALA A 26 36.36 -32.65 -14.57
N PRO A 27 36.08 -33.90 -15.02
CA PRO A 27 35.12 -34.80 -14.36
C PRO A 27 35.39 -35.02 -12.87
N ASP A 28 36.64 -35.12 -12.46
CA ASP A 28 36.97 -35.41 -11.05
C ASP A 28 36.68 -34.24 -10.12
N ARG A 29 36.79 -32.99 -10.61
CA ARG A 29 36.36 -31.80 -9.87
C ARG A 29 34.84 -31.76 -9.71
N ILE A 30 34.09 -32.20 -10.72
CA ILE A 30 32.63 -32.33 -10.64
C ILE A 30 32.26 -33.38 -9.58
N LYS A 31 32.87 -34.57 -9.60
CA LYS A 31 32.68 -35.60 -8.57
C LYS A 31 32.99 -35.09 -7.16
N LEU A 32 34.10 -34.36 -6.99
CA LEU A 32 34.53 -33.81 -5.70
C LEU A 32 33.54 -32.75 -5.17
N THR A 33 33.02 -31.89 -6.06
CA THR A 33 31.95 -30.92 -5.75
C THR A 33 30.66 -31.63 -5.35
N LEU A 34 30.25 -32.65 -6.12
CA LEU A 34 29.03 -33.42 -5.85
C LEU A 34 29.11 -34.17 -4.53
N ARG A 35 30.29 -34.70 -4.16
CA ARG A 35 30.54 -35.32 -2.86
C ARG A 35 30.42 -34.30 -1.72
N GLY A 36 30.98 -33.10 -1.88
CA GLY A 36 30.84 -32.01 -0.91
C GLY A 36 29.39 -31.54 -0.73
N GLN A 37 28.63 -31.41 -1.82
CA GLN A 37 27.20 -31.06 -1.77
C GLN A 37 26.37 -32.17 -1.09
N ARG A 38 26.63 -33.45 -1.40
CA ARG A 38 25.94 -34.57 -0.73
C ARG A 38 26.18 -34.59 0.78
N LEU A 39 27.41 -34.34 1.23
CA LEU A 39 27.73 -34.20 2.66
C LEU A 39 26.96 -33.03 3.28
N LYS A 40 26.96 -31.86 2.62
CA LYS A 40 26.21 -30.69 3.11
C LYS A 40 24.70 -30.93 3.18
N CYS A 41 24.11 -31.64 2.22
CA CYS A 41 22.70 -32.03 2.28
C CYS A 41 22.42 -32.97 3.46
N ALA A 42 23.28 -33.98 3.68
CA ALA A 42 23.13 -34.90 4.81
C ALA A 42 23.23 -34.18 6.18
N ASP A 43 24.16 -33.24 6.34
CA ASP A 43 24.27 -32.42 7.55
C ASP A 43 23.04 -31.52 7.76
N LEU A 44 22.51 -30.91 6.69
CA LEU A 44 21.30 -30.09 6.75
C LEU A 44 20.04 -30.91 7.06
N GLU A 45 19.92 -32.11 6.49
CA GLU A 45 18.84 -33.06 6.82
C GLU A 45 18.92 -33.51 8.28
N ARG A 46 20.13 -33.76 8.80
CA ARG A 46 20.35 -34.08 10.22
C ARG A 46 19.91 -32.92 11.13
N GLN A 47 20.35 -31.69 10.84
CA GLN A 47 19.96 -30.49 11.59
C GLN A 47 18.44 -30.25 11.55
N LEU A 48 17.80 -30.45 10.40
CA LEU A 48 16.34 -30.36 10.27
C LEU A 48 15.62 -31.40 11.12
N ASN A 49 16.14 -32.63 11.20
CA ASN A 49 15.53 -33.69 12.01
C ASN A 49 15.77 -33.49 13.52
N GLU A 50 16.97 -33.05 13.92
CA GLU A 50 17.28 -32.59 15.28
C GLU A 50 16.29 -31.48 15.71
N MET A 51 16.18 -30.41 14.91
CA MET A 51 15.27 -29.28 15.18
C MET A 51 13.79 -29.71 15.22
N LYS A 52 13.34 -30.61 14.32
CA LYS A 52 11.98 -31.18 14.38
C LYS A 52 11.74 -31.98 15.66
N SER A 53 12.74 -32.75 16.12
CA SER A 53 12.63 -33.55 17.35
C SER A 53 12.64 -32.69 18.61
N GLU A 54 13.42 -31.61 18.63
CA GLU A 54 13.41 -30.63 19.72
C GLU A 54 12.09 -29.87 19.74
N ILE A 55 11.55 -29.49 18.57
CA ILE A 55 10.18 -28.97 18.47
C ILE A 55 9.20 -29.98 19.04
N ALA A 56 9.20 -31.25 18.62
CA ALA A 56 8.25 -32.26 19.12
C ALA A 56 8.34 -32.52 20.64
N LYS A 57 9.52 -32.37 21.26
CA LYS A 57 9.71 -32.49 22.72
C LYS A 57 9.30 -31.23 23.50
N SER A 58 9.52 -30.05 22.93
CA SER A 58 9.33 -28.75 23.59
C SER A 58 8.01 -28.06 23.23
N SER A 59 7.36 -28.49 22.14
CA SER A 59 6.05 -27.99 21.74
C SER A 59 4.97 -28.56 22.64
N ILE A 60 4.31 -27.66 23.35
CA ILE A 60 2.97 -27.92 23.89
C ILE A 60 2.02 -27.85 22.69
N GLU A 61 1.20 -28.88 22.48
CA GLU A 61 0.14 -28.81 21.48
C GLU A 61 -0.83 -27.66 21.83
N VAL A 62 -1.21 -26.86 20.84
CA VAL A 62 -2.21 -25.79 21.00
C VAL A 62 -3.60 -26.44 21.08
N ASP A 63 -3.87 -27.00 22.23
CA ASP A 63 -5.10 -27.70 22.61
C ASP A 63 -6.22 -26.71 23.01
N HIS A 64 -7.45 -27.19 23.04
CA HIS A 64 -8.62 -26.51 23.60
C HIS A 64 -8.39 -26.01 25.03
N ASN A 65 -7.51 -26.64 25.83
CA ASN A 65 -7.12 -26.13 27.14
C ASN A 65 -6.47 -24.74 27.05
N LEU A 66 -5.53 -24.48 26.13
CA LEU A 66 -4.97 -23.13 25.94
C LEU A 66 -6.05 -22.12 25.51
N SER A 67 -7.00 -22.56 24.67
CA SER A 67 -8.15 -21.73 24.30
C SER A 67 -9.05 -21.38 25.50
N ASN A 68 -9.17 -22.27 26.49
CA ASN A 68 -9.91 -22.02 27.71
C ASN A 68 -9.13 -21.11 28.65
N ASP A 69 -7.84 -21.38 28.88
CA ASP A 69 -6.94 -20.59 29.73
C ASP A 69 -6.85 -19.13 29.25
N VAL A 70 -6.70 -18.93 27.94
CA VAL A 70 -6.75 -17.60 27.32
C VAL A 70 -8.07 -16.89 27.64
N THR A 71 -9.22 -17.59 27.59
CA THR A 71 -10.50 -16.96 27.97
C THR A 71 -10.65 -16.70 29.46
N THR A 72 -10.01 -17.49 30.34
CA THR A 72 -9.98 -17.26 31.80
C THR A 72 -9.13 -16.04 32.13
N ILE A 73 -7.87 -16.02 31.71
CA ILE A 73 -6.90 -14.93 31.92
C ILE A 73 -7.45 -13.59 31.40
N LEU A 74 -8.12 -13.60 30.24
CA LEU A 74 -8.72 -12.39 29.68
C LEU A 74 -10.03 -11.96 30.36
N SER A 75 -10.70 -12.85 31.09
CA SER A 75 -11.89 -12.49 31.88
C SER A 75 -11.53 -11.79 33.20
N GLU A 76 -10.33 -12.02 33.71
CA GLU A 76 -9.79 -11.42 34.93
C GLU A 76 -9.11 -10.05 34.68
N ALA A 77 -8.85 -9.69 33.42
CA ALA A 77 -8.18 -8.45 33.07
C ALA A 77 -9.05 -7.19 33.34
N GLN A 78 -8.66 -6.39 34.34
CA GLN A 78 -9.43 -5.23 34.81
C GLN A 78 -9.48 -4.05 33.82
N GLU A 79 -8.42 -3.78 33.06
CA GLU A 79 -8.35 -2.66 32.10
C GLU A 79 -8.28 -3.10 30.64
N VAL A 80 -9.42 -3.54 30.10
CA VAL A 80 -9.54 -3.95 28.69
C VAL A 80 -10.36 -2.94 27.89
N THR A 81 -9.80 -2.42 26.79
CA THR A 81 -10.49 -1.42 25.93
C THR A 81 -11.82 -1.97 25.38
N PRO A 82 -12.82 -1.11 25.07
CA PRO A 82 -14.11 -1.57 24.54
C PRO A 82 -14.00 -2.42 23.28
N PHE A 83 -13.05 -2.10 22.39
CA PHE A 83 -12.77 -2.92 21.21
C PHE A 83 -12.16 -4.28 21.59
N MET A 84 -11.23 -4.33 22.54
CA MET A 84 -10.59 -5.58 22.94
C MET A 84 -11.58 -6.52 23.66
N LYS A 85 -12.48 -5.99 24.51
CA LYS A 85 -13.62 -6.75 25.07
C LYS A 85 -14.53 -7.32 23.95
N LEU A 86 -14.83 -6.51 22.94
CA LEU A 86 -15.62 -6.96 21.77
C LEU A 86 -14.88 -8.03 20.95
N PHE A 87 -13.58 -7.87 20.72
CA PHE A 87 -12.74 -8.79 19.96
C PHE A 87 -12.69 -10.17 20.61
N TRP A 88 -12.39 -10.25 21.90
CA TRP A 88 -12.34 -11.53 22.62
C TRP A 88 -13.69 -12.23 22.72
N ARG A 89 -14.79 -11.47 22.89
CA ARG A 89 -16.14 -12.02 22.79
C ARG A 89 -16.43 -12.64 21.41
N GLN A 90 -15.89 -12.07 20.33
CA GLN A 90 -15.97 -12.67 18.99
C GLN A 90 -15.06 -13.91 18.88
N GLN A 91 -13.83 -13.87 19.38
CA GLN A 91 -12.91 -15.03 19.37
C GLN A 91 -13.54 -16.24 20.09
N LYS A 92 -14.01 -16.08 21.34
CA LYS A 92 -14.66 -17.16 22.10
C LYS A 92 -15.84 -17.79 21.35
N LYS A 93 -16.68 -16.95 20.70
CA LYS A 93 -17.78 -17.44 19.86
C LYS A 93 -17.28 -18.29 18.69
N MET A 94 -16.22 -17.88 18.00
CA MET A 94 -15.73 -18.59 16.82
C MET A 94 -14.95 -19.85 17.14
N LEU A 95 -14.25 -19.89 18.28
CA LEU A 95 -13.59 -21.10 18.81
C LEU A 95 -14.60 -22.19 19.19
N GLN A 96 -15.82 -21.79 19.58
CA GLN A 96 -16.94 -22.70 19.88
C GLN A 96 -17.84 -23.01 18.66
N SER A 97 -17.61 -22.37 17.51
CA SER A 97 -18.42 -22.54 16.30
C SER A 97 -17.74 -23.49 15.31
N SER A 98 -18.50 -23.98 14.31
CA SER A 98 -17.90 -24.71 13.20
C SER A 98 -16.90 -23.81 12.42
N PRO A 99 -15.78 -24.34 11.90
CA PRO A 99 -14.79 -23.55 11.17
C PRO A 99 -15.29 -22.91 9.86
N SER A 100 -16.41 -23.40 9.33
CA SER A 100 -17.00 -23.01 8.05
C SER A 100 -18.17 -22.05 8.22
N GLY A 101 -18.31 -21.06 7.33
CA GLY A 101 -19.45 -20.14 7.32
C GLY A 101 -19.38 -18.97 8.33
N VAL A 102 -18.22 -18.76 8.97
CA VAL A 102 -18.02 -17.70 9.98
C VAL A 102 -18.27 -16.30 9.43
N LYS A 103 -19.26 -15.59 10.00
CA LYS A 103 -19.55 -14.18 9.73
C LYS A 103 -18.89 -13.28 10.77
N TYR A 104 -17.79 -12.64 10.39
CA TYR A 104 -17.02 -11.73 11.25
C TYR A 104 -17.74 -10.41 11.54
N HIS A 105 -17.54 -9.86 12.74
CA HIS A 105 -18.00 -8.52 13.08
C HIS A 105 -17.19 -7.42 12.36
N ARG A 106 -17.84 -6.32 11.97
CA ARG A 106 -17.22 -5.23 11.18
C ARG A 106 -15.95 -4.65 11.80
N MET A 107 -15.89 -4.55 13.13
CA MET A 107 -14.68 -4.07 13.83
C MET A 107 -13.53 -5.08 13.82
N VAL A 108 -13.81 -6.40 13.79
CA VAL A 108 -12.77 -7.44 13.64
C VAL A 108 -12.19 -7.39 12.24
N ILE A 109 -13.03 -7.23 11.21
CA ILE A 109 -12.58 -6.98 9.82
C ILE A 109 -11.72 -5.73 9.73
N ARG A 110 -12.14 -4.61 10.35
CA ARG A 110 -11.36 -3.35 10.35
C ARG A 110 -9.99 -3.54 11.01
N TYR A 111 -9.92 -4.21 12.15
CA TYR A 111 -8.65 -4.51 12.83
C TYR A 111 -7.75 -5.42 11.99
N ALA A 112 -8.31 -6.48 11.40
CA ALA A 112 -7.57 -7.40 10.54
C ALA A 112 -7.03 -6.69 9.28
N LEU A 113 -7.82 -5.80 8.66
CA LEU A 113 -7.35 -4.93 7.57
C LEU A 113 -6.19 -4.03 8.02
N SER A 114 -6.27 -3.41 9.21
CA SER A 114 -5.19 -2.57 9.75
C SER A 114 -3.92 -3.37 10.06
N LEU A 115 -4.04 -4.61 10.54
CA LEU A 115 -2.89 -5.48 10.82
C LEU A 115 -2.23 -5.97 9.53
N ALA A 116 -3.03 -6.47 8.58
CA ALA A 116 -2.55 -6.91 7.27
C ALA A 116 -1.97 -5.75 6.42
N ALA A 117 -2.45 -4.51 6.61
CA ALA A 117 -1.87 -3.32 5.98
C ALA A 117 -0.48 -2.95 6.54
N LYS A 118 -0.19 -3.27 7.81
CA LYS A 118 1.13 -3.07 8.44
C LYS A 118 2.12 -4.18 8.07
N SER A 119 1.69 -5.44 8.15
CA SER A 119 2.50 -6.59 7.75
C SER A 119 1.63 -7.77 7.33
N PRO A 120 1.51 -8.06 6.01
CA PRO A 120 0.78 -9.21 5.51
C PRO A 120 1.38 -10.55 5.98
N SER A 121 2.71 -10.64 6.08
CA SER A 121 3.40 -11.87 6.48
C SER A 121 3.11 -12.24 7.94
N CYS A 122 3.27 -11.28 8.85
CA CYS A 122 2.96 -11.45 10.27
C CYS A 122 1.47 -11.75 10.49
N TYR A 123 0.57 -11.13 9.70
CA TYR A 123 -0.85 -11.45 9.74
C TYR A 123 -1.14 -12.92 9.40
N GLU A 124 -0.50 -13.46 8.34
CA GLU A 124 -0.67 -14.86 7.97
C GLU A 124 -0.01 -15.82 8.96
N GLU A 125 1.14 -15.49 9.56
CA GLU A 125 1.75 -16.28 10.64
C GLU A 125 0.82 -16.41 11.86
N ILE A 126 0.26 -15.29 12.34
CA ILE A 126 -0.69 -15.26 13.46
C ILE A 126 -1.99 -16.04 13.14
N ARG A 127 -2.40 -16.03 11.87
CA ARG A 127 -3.57 -16.78 11.40
C ARG A 127 -3.28 -18.28 11.26
N GLN A 128 -2.11 -18.66 10.78
CA GLN A 128 -1.70 -20.05 10.54
C GLN A 128 -1.34 -20.79 11.83
N SER A 129 -0.86 -20.09 12.86
CA SER A 129 -0.65 -20.64 14.21
C SER A 129 -1.94 -21.03 14.92
N LYS A 130 -3.12 -20.64 14.39
CA LYS A 130 -4.47 -20.88 14.95
C LYS A 130 -4.72 -20.31 16.35
N ILE A 131 -3.78 -19.53 16.90
CA ILE A 131 -3.94 -18.84 18.20
C ILE A 131 -5.12 -17.86 18.16
N LEU A 132 -5.39 -17.25 16.99
CA LEU A 132 -6.54 -16.37 16.76
C LEU A 132 -7.35 -16.83 15.53
N VAL A 133 -8.67 -16.85 15.66
CA VAL A 133 -9.58 -17.05 14.53
C VAL A 133 -9.70 -15.75 13.74
N LEU A 134 -8.94 -15.65 12.65
CA LEU A 134 -8.84 -14.45 11.81
C LEU A 134 -9.32 -14.69 10.37
N PRO A 135 -9.91 -13.67 9.71
CA PRO A 135 -10.32 -13.74 8.31
C PRO A 135 -9.19 -14.17 7.37
N ASN A 136 -9.52 -14.90 6.31
CA ASN A 136 -8.56 -15.23 5.26
C ASN A 136 -8.19 -13.96 4.45
N GLN A 137 -6.96 -13.87 3.96
CA GLN A 137 -6.49 -12.81 3.06
C GLN A 137 -7.41 -12.58 1.85
N ARG A 138 -8.08 -13.63 1.34
CA ARG A 138 -9.13 -13.48 0.31
C ARG A 138 -10.29 -12.62 0.82
N THR A 139 -10.84 -12.94 1.98
CA THR A 139 -11.91 -12.17 2.64
C THR A 139 -11.48 -10.72 2.90
N LEU A 140 -10.25 -10.49 3.38
CA LEU A 140 -9.73 -9.14 3.56
C LEU A 140 -9.62 -8.36 2.25
N ARG A 141 -9.18 -9.00 1.16
CA ARG A 141 -9.15 -8.38 -0.17
C ARG A 141 -10.56 -8.04 -0.68
N ASP A 142 -11.53 -8.91 -0.47
CA ASP A 142 -12.92 -8.67 -0.87
C ASP A 142 -13.52 -7.47 -0.11
N TYR A 143 -13.24 -7.33 1.20
CA TYR A 143 -13.60 -6.14 1.97
C TYR A 143 -12.82 -4.88 1.58
N ARG A 144 -11.51 -4.99 1.28
CA ARG A 144 -10.69 -3.86 0.82
C ARG A 144 -11.18 -3.31 -0.52
N ASN A 145 -11.59 -4.19 -1.43
CA ASN A 145 -12.03 -3.84 -2.78
C ASN A 145 -13.54 -3.56 -2.87
N TYR A 146 -14.25 -3.55 -1.74
CA TYR A 146 -15.68 -3.25 -1.66
C TYR A 146 -15.96 -1.79 -2.05
N ILE A 147 -15.14 -0.86 -1.55
CA ILE A 147 -15.08 0.52 -2.04
C ILE A 147 -14.17 0.50 -3.26
N ARG A 148 -14.67 1.01 -4.39
CA ARG A 148 -13.88 1.14 -5.62
C ARG A 148 -13.34 2.56 -5.76
N PRO A 149 -12.10 2.70 -6.25
CA PRO A 149 -11.56 3.98 -6.69
C PRO A 149 -12.43 4.55 -7.81
N THR A 150 -12.71 5.85 -7.75
CA THR A 150 -13.20 6.61 -8.91
C THR A 150 -12.20 7.73 -9.17
N ARG A 151 -11.97 8.14 -10.41
CA ARG A 151 -11.04 9.25 -10.71
C ARG A 151 -11.66 10.61 -10.35
N GLY A 152 -10.83 11.63 -10.18
CA GLY A 152 -11.26 13.00 -9.88
C GLY A 152 -11.57 13.25 -8.41
N PHE A 153 -12.63 14.03 -8.13
CA PHE A 153 -13.00 14.44 -6.77
C PHE A 153 -13.56 13.29 -5.94
N GLN A 154 -12.88 13.00 -4.83
CA GLN A 154 -13.15 11.84 -4.00
C GLN A 154 -14.28 12.07 -3.00
N LYS A 155 -15.52 12.23 -3.51
CA LYS A 155 -16.73 12.31 -2.68
C LYS A 155 -16.88 11.12 -1.71
N ASN A 156 -16.28 9.97 -2.03
CA ASN A 156 -16.23 8.79 -1.18
C ASN A 156 -14.98 8.69 -0.29
N GLU A 157 -13.83 9.29 -0.61
CA GLU A 157 -12.63 9.19 0.26
C GLU A 157 -12.69 10.10 1.48
N MET A 158 -13.54 11.13 1.45
CA MET A 158 -14.08 11.77 2.66
C MET A 158 -14.73 10.76 3.64
N LYS A 159 -14.94 9.51 3.19
CA LYS A 159 -15.35 8.32 3.96
C LYS A 159 -14.57 7.02 3.58
N VAL A 160 -13.23 7.10 3.38
CA VAL A 160 -12.21 5.99 3.24
C VAL A 160 -11.70 5.69 1.81
N GLN A 161 -10.38 5.49 1.70
CA GLN A 161 -9.58 5.52 0.47
C GLN A 161 -9.40 4.21 -0.32
N SER A 162 -9.20 4.37 -1.63
CA SER A 162 -8.83 3.34 -2.62
C SER A 162 -8.65 4.04 -3.98
N ASN A 163 -7.68 3.81 -4.87
CA ASN A 163 -6.37 3.13 -4.97
C ASN A 163 -5.80 3.59 -6.34
N LEU A 164 -4.47 3.63 -6.53
CA LEU A 164 -3.82 3.48 -7.85
C LEU A 164 -3.14 2.10 -7.92
N VAL A 165 -2.94 1.55 -9.12
CA VAL A 165 -2.14 0.33 -9.32
C VAL A 165 -0.68 0.75 -9.52
N PHE A 166 0.16 0.44 -8.55
CA PHE A 166 1.61 0.62 -8.62
C PHE A 166 2.27 -0.71 -9.00
N ASP A 167 2.95 -0.77 -10.14
CA ASP A 167 3.74 -1.94 -10.51
C ASP A 167 5.09 -1.90 -9.77
N LYS A 168 5.28 -2.89 -8.90
CA LYS A 168 6.45 -3.00 -8.02
C LYS A 168 7.75 -3.41 -8.74
N HIS A 169 7.67 -3.89 -9.99
CA HIS A 169 8.84 -4.39 -10.72
C HIS A 169 9.40 -3.34 -11.70
N THR A 170 8.52 -2.52 -12.28
CA THR A 170 8.88 -1.41 -13.18
C THR A 170 9.02 -0.09 -12.44
N GLY A 171 8.27 0.10 -11.34
CA GLY A 171 8.12 1.38 -10.67
C GLY A 171 7.18 2.35 -11.41
N GLU A 172 6.56 1.92 -12.51
CA GLU A 172 5.68 2.74 -13.33
C GLU A 172 4.23 2.77 -12.80
N LEU A 173 3.59 3.91 -13.05
CA LEU A 173 2.25 4.23 -12.58
C LEU A 173 1.31 4.32 -13.79
N ILE A 174 0.81 3.18 -14.25
CA ILE A 174 -0.01 3.12 -15.47
C ILE A 174 -1.43 3.64 -15.17
N GLY A 175 -1.80 4.73 -15.83
CA GLY A 175 -3.15 5.30 -15.82
C GLY A 175 -3.49 5.90 -17.18
N TYR A 176 -4.78 6.07 -17.46
CA TYR A 176 -5.27 6.76 -18.67
C TYR A 176 -5.67 8.19 -18.32
N VAL A 177 -5.46 9.13 -19.26
CA VAL A 177 -5.78 10.54 -19.04
C VAL A 177 -7.26 10.74 -18.73
N ASP A 178 -7.55 11.42 -17.63
CA ASP A 178 -8.90 11.82 -17.23
C ASP A 178 -8.84 13.08 -16.36
N LEU A 179 -9.34 14.19 -16.92
CA LEU A 179 -9.45 15.49 -16.26
C LEU A 179 -10.89 15.84 -15.84
N GLY A 180 -11.87 14.99 -16.17
CA GLY A 180 -13.30 15.24 -15.94
C GLY A 180 -13.93 16.32 -16.84
N LYS A 181 -15.18 16.08 -17.24
CA LYS A 181 -16.06 16.95 -18.07
C LYS A 181 -15.57 17.13 -19.53
N PRO A 182 -16.14 16.40 -20.52
CA PRO A 182 -15.81 16.61 -21.93
C PRO A 182 -16.18 18.03 -22.43
N ASP A 183 -17.25 18.63 -21.89
CA ASP A 183 -17.84 19.88 -22.40
C ASP A 183 -17.02 21.16 -22.15
N ILE A 184 -15.95 21.11 -21.35
CA ILE A 184 -15.04 22.24 -21.11
C ILE A 184 -13.72 22.15 -21.90
N ASN A 185 -13.49 21.05 -22.63
CA ASN A 185 -12.38 20.96 -23.59
C ASN A 185 -12.87 21.41 -24.97
N TYR A 186 -12.72 22.71 -25.27
CA TYR A 186 -12.93 23.31 -26.60
C TYR A 186 -12.02 22.77 -27.73
N ALA A 187 -11.20 21.77 -27.41
CA ALA A 187 -10.50 20.94 -28.38
C ALA A 187 -10.63 19.49 -27.92
N THR A 188 -11.60 18.76 -28.46
CA THR A 188 -11.65 17.30 -28.46
C THR A 188 -10.85 16.80 -29.65
N PRO A 189 -9.66 16.20 -29.47
CA PRO A 189 -9.28 15.07 -30.31
C PRO A 189 -10.16 13.89 -29.90
N GLU A 190 -10.77 13.20 -30.86
CA GLU A 190 -11.54 11.96 -30.65
C GLU A 190 -10.63 10.76 -30.33
N LYS A 191 -9.56 10.98 -29.56
CA LYS A 191 -8.45 10.05 -29.39
C LYS A 191 -8.60 9.25 -28.10
N GLN A 192 -9.02 7.99 -28.32
CA GLN A 192 -8.44 6.76 -27.77
C GLN A 192 -7.43 6.95 -26.62
N ASP A 193 -7.72 6.32 -25.47
CA ASP A 193 -7.10 6.56 -24.16
C ASP A 193 -5.56 6.72 -24.18
N ASP A 194 -5.10 7.98 -24.22
CA ASP A 194 -3.68 8.30 -24.08
C ASP A 194 -3.14 7.86 -22.71
N ILE A 195 -1.91 7.33 -22.71
CA ILE A 195 -1.20 6.92 -21.50
C ILE A 195 -0.81 8.18 -20.72
N ALA A 196 -1.26 8.28 -19.47
CA ALA A 196 -0.90 9.38 -18.58
C ALA A 196 0.58 9.33 -18.20
N THR A 197 1.22 10.50 -18.20
CA THR A 197 2.64 10.66 -17.82
C THR A 197 2.79 11.28 -16.43
N HIS A 198 1.74 11.91 -15.91
CA HIS A 198 1.72 12.60 -14.62
C HIS A 198 0.46 12.23 -13.83
N ALA A 199 0.53 12.32 -12.50
CA ALA A 199 -0.62 12.25 -11.60
C ALA A 199 -0.78 13.59 -10.87
N LEU A 200 -1.83 14.33 -11.20
CA LEU A 200 -2.21 15.55 -10.48
C LEU A 200 -3.00 15.15 -9.22
N VAL A 201 -2.54 15.57 -8.05
CA VAL A 201 -3.17 15.24 -6.76
C VAL A 201 -3.42 16.52 -5.95
N PHE A 202 -4.66 16.73 -5.52
CA PHE A 202 -5.01 17.76 -4.55
C PHE A 202 -4.90 17.15 -3.14
N LEU A 203 -3.83 17.50 -2.42
CA LEU A 203 -3.60 17.05 -1.05
C LEU A 203 -4.06 18.13 -0.05
N VAL A 204 -4.91 17.74 0.89
CA VAL A 204 -5.36 18.60 1.99
C VAL A 204 -4.51 18.30 3.22
N ARG A 205 -4.04 19.37 3.89
CA ARG A 205 -3.25 19.28 5.12
C ARG A 205 -3.75 20.31 6.14
N GLY A 206 -3.99 19.86 7.36
CA GLY A 206 -4.30 20.75 8.48
C GLY A 206 -3.09 21.62 8.86
N VAL A 207 -3.34 22.90 9.15
CA VAL A 207 -2.27 23.85 9.56
C VAL A 207 -1.79 23.53 10.98
N CYS A 208 -2.73 23.28 11.90
CA CYS A 208 -2.46 23.01 13.32
C CYS A 208 -2.86 21.59 13.75
N THR A 209 -3.07 20.68 12.80
CA THR A 209 -3.51 19.29 13.08
C THR A 209 -2.79 18.30 12.17
N GLU A 210 -2.73 17.03 12.58
CA GLU A 210 -2.17 15.94 11.76
C GLU A 210 -3.08 15.49 10.60
N LEU A 211 -4.20 16.19 10.38
CA LEU A 211 -5.16 15.88 9.32
C LEU A 211 -4.47 15.99 7.95
N LYS A 212 -4.45 14.87 7.22
CA LYS A 212 -3.94 14.80 5.85
C LYS A 212 -4.73 13.77 5.05
N PHE A 213 -5.23 14.17 3.88
CA PHE A 213 -5.95 13.28 2.96
C PHE A 213 -5.87 13.81 1.53
N ALA A 214 -5.98 12.92 0.54
CA ALA A 214 -6.14 13.32 -0.85
C ALA A 214 -7.62 13.68 -1.10
N LEU A 215 -7.88 14.89 -1.59
CA LEU A 215 -9.22 15.35 -1.97
C LEU A 215 -9.59 14.86 -3.37
N ALA A 216 -8.62 14.86 -4.28
CA ALA A 216 -8.79 14.46 -5.67
C ALA A 216 -7.47 13.95 -6.26
N TYR A 217 -7.58 13.04 -7.22
CA TYR A 217 -6.47 12.64 -8.08
C TYR A 217 -6.93 12.49 -9.53
N PHE A 218 -6.10 12.93 -10.46
CA PHE A 218 -6.32 12.91 -11.90
C PHE A 218 -5.08 12.34 -12.57
N ALA A 219 -5.25 11.40 -13.50
CA ALA A 219 -4.16 10.94 -14.35
C ALA A 219 -4.13 11.83 -15.59
N THR A 220 -2.96 12.36 -15.96
CA THR A 220 -2.85 13.39 -17.01
C THR A 220 -1.57 13.23 -17.83
N THR A 221 -1.56 13.69 -19.09
CA THR A 221 -0.32 13.91 -19.85
C THR A 221 0.32 15.27 -19.55
N GLY A 222 -0.50 16.19 -19.03
CA GLY A 222 -0.16 17.52 -18.55
C GLY A 222 -1.43 18.21 -18.06
N VAL A 223 -1.31 19.39 -17.45
CA VAL A 223 -2.47 20.21 -17.04
C VAL A 223 -2.26 21.65 -17.47
N THR A 224 -3.27 22.29 -18.04
CA THR A 224 -3.23 23.72 -18.35
C THR A 224 -3.60 24.55 -17.11
N SER A 225 -3.08 25.78 -17.01
CA SER A 225 -3.41 26.69 -15.89
C SER A 225 -4.90 27.00 -15.78
N ALA A 226 -5.65 26.96 -16.88
CA ALA A 226 -7.09 27.18 -16.91
C ALA A 226 -7.86 25.98 -16.33
N GLN A 227 -7.53 24.76 -16.77
CA GLN A 227 -8.08 23.53 -16.17
C GLN A 227 -7.74 23.45 -14.67
N LEU A 228 -6.49 23.78 -14.30
CA LEU A 228 -6.08 23.83 -12.90
C LEU A 228 -6.87 24.86 -12.08
N MET A 229 -7.18 26.03 -12.65
CA MET A 229 -8.02 27.04 -12.00
C MET A 229 -9.43 26.51 -11.71
N SER A 230 -10.08 25.90 -12.71
CA SER A 230 -11.42 25.31 -12.53
C SER A 230 -11.43 24.19 -11.49
N LEU A 231 -10.45 23.27 -11.56
CA LEU A 231 -10.32 22.19 -10.58
C LEU A 231 -9.99 22.71 -9.18
N PHE A 232 -9.14 23.73 -9.05
CA PHE A 232 -8.81 24.31 -7.75
C PHE A 232 -10.06 24.85 -7.05
N TRP A 233 -10.87 25.68 -7.73
CA TRP A 233 -12.08 26.24 -7.14
C TRP A 233 -13.19 25.22 -6.91
N GLU A 234 -13.32 24.19 -7.77
CA GLU A 234 -14.22 23.05 -7.50
C GLU A 234 -13.79 22.32 -6.21
N GLY A 235 -12.48 22.15 -5.99
CA GLY A 235 -11.93 21.59 -4.75
C GLY A 235 -12.17 22.45 -3.51
N VAL A 236 -11.96 23.77 -3.58
CA VAL A 236 -12.23 24.71 -2.48
C VAL A 236 -13.72 24.67 -2.10
N CYS A 237 -14.61 24.77 -3.10
CA CYS A 237 -16.05 24.71 -2.89
C CYS A 237 -16.48 23.40 -2.21
N ILE A 238 -15.92 22.25 -2.60
CA ILE A 238 -16.20 20.96 -1.95
C ILE A 238 -15.72 20.96 -0.49
N LEU A 239 -14.55 21.51 -0.17
CA LEU A 239 -14.02 21.55 1.20
C LEU A 239 -14.88 22.40 2.13
N GLU A 240 -15.29 23.59 1.67
CA GLU A 240 -16.07 24.53 2.47
C GLU A 240 -17.52 24.03 2.63
N THR A 241 -18.19 23.64 1.54
CA THR A 241 -19.60 23.22 1.58
C THR A 241 -19.82 21.83 2.19
N SER A 242 -18.96 20.85 1.88
CA SER A 242 -19.20 19.44 2.21
C SER A 242 -18.41 18.95 3.41
N CYS A 243 -17.27 19.57 3.72
CA CYS A 243 -16.44 19.24 4.88
C CYS A 243 -16.42 20.30 5.98
N ASN A 244 -16.97 21.51 5.73
CA ASN A 244 -16.83 22.66 6.64
C ASN A 244 -15.36 22.96 6.98
N LEU A 245 -14.47 22.83 6.00
CA LEU A 245 -13.04 23.11 6.11
C LEU A 245 -12.69 24.33 5.26
N TRP A 246 -12.06 25.32 5.89
CA TRP A 246 -11.74 26.61 5.27
C TRP A 246 -10.33 26.56 4.65
N VAL A 247 -10.19 27.03 3.41
CA VAL A 247 -8.91 26.99 2.68
C VAL A 247 -8.13 28.29 2.90
N VAL A 248 -7.16 28.25 3.81
CA VAL A 248 -6.35 29.43 4.18
C VAL A 248 -5.19 29.70 3.22
N ALA A 249 -4.61 28.66 2.61
CA ALA A 249 -3.48 28.77 1.70
C ALA A 249 -3.43 27.60 0.71
N ALA A 250 -2.87 27.87 -0.47
CA ALA A 250 -2.63 26.87 -1.51
C ALA A 250 -1.15 26.87 -1.91
N THR A 251 -0.52 25.70 -1.91
CA THR A 251 0.91 25.50 -2.25
C THR A 251 1.07 24.50 -3.37
N SER A 252 1.90 24.81 -4.37
CA SER A 252 2.31 23.89 -5.42
C SER A 252 3.82 23.95 -5.65
N ASP A 253 4.33 23.12 -6.55
CA ASP A 253 5.69 23.26 -7.07
C ASP A 253 5.84 24.49 -8.00
N GLY A 254 7.05 24.68 -8.51
CA GLY A 254 7.38 25.74 -9.46
C GLY A 254 7.08 25.43 -10.93
N ALA A 255 6.28 24.41 -11.29
CA ALA A 255 6.01 24.04 -12.68
C ALA A 255 5.35 25.17 -13.49
N SER A 256 5.55 25.19 -14.82
CA SER A 256 5.03 26.29 -15.65
C SER A 256 3.50 26.47 -15.60
N PRO A 257 2.65 25.42 -15.50
CA PRO A 257 1.20 25.62 -15.35
C PRO A 257 0.85 26.29 -14.02
N ASN A 258 1.55 25.91 -12.95
CA ASN A 258 1.35 26.41 -11.59
C ASN A 258 1.75 27.89 -11.46
N ARG A 259 2.91 28.28 -12.00
CA ARG A 259 3.35 29.69 -12.03
C ARG A 259 2.38 30.60 -12.79
N LYS A 260 1.75 30.10 -13.86
CA LYS A 260 0.73 30.85 -14.61
C LYS A 260 -0.64 30.82 -13.90
N PHE A 261 -1.02 29.73 -13.23
CA PHE A 261 -2.22 29.65 -12.38
C PHE A 261 -2.19 30.71 -11.26
N TYR A 262 -1.09 30.85 -10.52
CA TYR A 262 -0.98 31.91 -9.50
C TYR A 262 -1.03 33.33 -10.08
N ARG A 263 -0.68 33.53 -11.36
CA ARG A 263 -0.82 34.83 -12.02
C ARG A 263 -2.27 35.15 -12.34
N LEU A 264 -3.00 34.18 -12.91
CA LEU A 264 -4.45 34.26 -13.12
C LEU A 264 -5.20 34.50 -11.79
N LEU A 265 -4.76 33.89 -10.69
CA LEU A 265 -5.36 34.10 -9.36
C LEU A 265 -5.20 35.55 -8.88
N LYS A 266 -4.04 36.17 -9.11
CA LYS A 266 -3.78 37.59 -8.80
C LYS A 266 -4.54 38.55 -9.72
N GLU A 267 -4.73 38.18 -10.98
CA GLU A 267 -5.52 38.97 -11.94
C GLU A 267 -7.00 39.04 -11.53
N LEU A 268 -7.56 37.93 -11.01
CA LEU A 268 -8.92 37.90 -10.45
C LEU A 268 -9.05 38.74 -9.17
N ASP A 269 -8.08 38.61 -8.25
CA ASP A 269 -8.04 39.39 -7.00
C ASP A 269 -7.96 40.91 -7.30
N GLY A 270 -7.08 41.30 -8.23
CA GLY A 270 -6.90 42.68 -8.66
C GLY A 270 -8.04 43.27 -9.51
N ALA A 271 -8.90 42.45 -10.11
CA ALA A 271 -10.11 42.90 -10.79
C ALA A 271 -11.21 43.31 -9.80
N SER A 272 -11.33 42.58 -8.67
CA SER A 272 -12.36 42.84 -7.66
C SER A 272 -12.27 44.23 -6.99
N GLY A 273 -11.13 44.92 -7.13
CA GLY A 273 -10.88 46.25 -6.56
C GLY A 273 -10.99 47.43 -7.54
N LYS A 274 -11.43 47.22 -8.79
CA LYS A 274 -11.49 48.31 -9.81
C LYS A 274 -12.89 48.73 -10.26
N ASP A 275 -13.87 47.83 -10.22
CA ASP A 275 -15.23 48.08 -10.74
C ASP A 275 -16.12 48.90 -9.78
N ALA A 276 -15.53 49.73 -8.90
CA ALA A 276 -16.25 50.46 -7.85
C ALA A 276 -15.94 51.98 -7.78
N LEU A 277 -15.10 52.53 -8.67
CA LEU A 277 -14.57 53.90 -8.51
C LEU A 277 -14.49 54.80 -9.78
N GLU A 278 -14.96 54.38 -10.96
CA GLU A 278 -14.91 55.24 -12.17
C GLU A 278 -16.22 55.96 -12.54
N ASP A 279 -17.37 55.63 -11.91
CA ASP A 279 -18.68 56.25 -12.25
C ASP A 279 -19.03 57.53 -11.44
N VAL A 280 -18.08 58.16 -10.73
CA VAL A 280 -18.33 59.39 -9.94
C VAL A 280 -17.30 60.50 -10.20
N GLN A 281 -17.01 60.79 -11.48
CA GLN A 281 -16.42 62.07 -11.91
C GLN A 281 -17.14 62.59 -13.17
N GLY A 282 -18.41 62.96 -13.03
CA GLY A 282 -19.25 63.34 -14.17
C GLY A 282 -20.49 64.18 -13.87
N MET A 283 -20.62 64.81 -12.69
CA MET A 283 -21.64 65.83 -12.38
C MET A 283 -21.25 66.60 -11.11
N GLY A 284 -21.08 67.93 -11.24
CA GLY A 284 -20.61 68.83 -10.17
C GLY A 284 -19.86 70.03 -10.74
#